data_AF-H1CYD7-F1
#
_entry.id   AF-H1CYD7-F1
#
_cell.length_a   1.000
_cell.length_b   1.000
_cell.length_c   1.000
_cell.angle_alpha   90.00
_cell.angle_beta   90.00
_cell.angle_gamma   90.00
#
_symmetry.space_group_name_H-M   'P 1'
#
loop_
_entity.id
_entity.type
_entity.pdbx_description
1 polymer ?
#
loop_
_entity_poly.entity_id
_entity_poly.type
_entity_poly.pdbx_seq_one_letter_code
_entity_poly.pdbx_strand_id
1 'polypeptide(L)'
;MNDTDKTKEDTGVHEEPRVMSRDDVHDYEGLTLNEDGKEEKQEEEYGYTIHIRRFSLKNIPFWKKALFALGLVACAAIFLMLAIAAAYFIVVGGAIVLVAGAVVYLLKKYIL
;
A
#
# COMPACT_ATOMS: atom_id res chain seq x y z
N MET A 1 -42.99 -33.02 -43.81
CA MET A 1 -41.62 -33.43 -43.44
C MET A 1 -41.48 -33.30 -41.93
N ASN A 2 -40.78 -34.27 -41.34
CA ASN A 2 -40.63 -34.53 -39.91
C ASN A 2 -39.44 -33.76 -39.28
N ASP A 3 -39.45 -33.69 -37.95
CA ASP A 3 -38.33 -33.70 -36.99
C ASP A 3 -38.06 -32.48 -36.06
N THR A 4 -38.27 -32.77 -34.75
CA THR A 4 -37.50 -32.37 -33.54
C THR A 4 -37.58 -30.91 -33.06
N ASP A 5 -37.61 -30.54 -31.78
CA ASP A 5 -37.69 -31.19 -30.46
C ASP A 5 -37.75 -30.02 -29.43
N LYS A 6 -38.24 -30.30 -28.22
CA LYS A 6 -38.17 -29.53 -26.95
C LYS A 6 -39.23 -28.49 -26.63
N THR A 7 -40.18 -28.96 -25.84
CA THR A 7 -40.90 -28.26 -24.77
C THR A 7 -39.95 -27.35 -23.95
N LYS A 8 -40.35 -26.08 -23.75
CA LYS A 8 -39.99 -25.29 -22.56
C LYS A 8 -41.24 -24.54 -22.13
N GLU A 9 -41.87 -25.03 -21.08
CA GLU A 9 -42.86 -24.26 -20.33
C GLU A 9 -42.19 -23.07 -19.63
N ASP A 10 -43.03 -22.06 -19.38
CA ASP A 10 -42.97 -21.15 -18.23
C ASP A 10 -41.84 -20.10 -18.25
N THR A 11 -42.08 -18.81 -18.08
CA THR A 11 -42.97 -18.17 -17.10
C THR A 11 -43.21 -16.75 -17.61
N GLY A 12 -44.41 -16.47 -18.12
CA GLY A 12 -44.84 -15.08 -18.25
C GLY A 12 -45.05 -14.56 -16.83
N VAL A 13 -44.05 -13.87 -16.27
CA VAL A 13 -44.18 -13.22 -14.97
C VAL A 13 -45.20 -12.08 -15.14
N HIS A 14 -46.47 -12.40 -14.95
CA HIS A 14 -47.52 -11.44 -14.69
C HIS A 14 -47.32 -10.98 -13.25
N GLU A 15 -46.39 -10.06 -13.05
CA GLU A 15 -46.35 -9.29 -11.82
C GLU A 15 -47.46 -8.25 -11.87
N GLU A 16 -48.57 -8.60 -11.21
CA GLU A 16 -49.51 -7.60 -10.70
C GLU A 16 -48.71 -6.47 -10.03
N PRO A 17 -49.14 -5.20 -10.13
CA PRO A 17 -48.45 -4.07 -9.52
C PRO A 17 -48.36 -4.26 -8.00
N ARG A 18 -47.28 -4.90 -7.54
CA ARG A 18 -46.93 -5.09 -6.15
C ARG A 18 -46.24 -3.84 -5.66
N VAL A 19 -46.83 -3.20 -4.65
CA VAL A 19 -46.14 -2.15 -3.90
C VAL A 19 -45.07 -2.85 -3.07
N MET A 20 -43.81 -2.50 -3.34
CA MET A 20 -42.64 -3.08 -2.68
C MET A 20 -42.76 -2.89 -1.16
N SER A 21 -42.47 -3.95 -0.39
CA SER A 21 -42.39 -3.86 1.07
C SER A 21 -41.27 -2.90 1.47
N ARG A 22 -41.43 -2.18 2.58
CA ARG A 22 -40.40 -1.27 3.12
C ARG A 22 -39.05 -1.95 3.31
N ASP A 23 -39.05 -3.27 3.53
CA ASP A 23 -37.84 -4.05 3.77
C ASP A 23 -37.17 -4.52 2.46
N ASP A 24 -37.93 -4.70 1.37
CA ASP A 24 -37.41 -5.15 0.05
C ASP A 24 -36.70 -4.02 -0.72
N VAL A 25 -36.92 -2.75 -0.34
CA VAL A 25 -36.31 -1.58 -1.00
C VAL A 25 -34.78 -1.55 -0.82
N HIS A 26 -34.28 -2.18 0.26
CA HIS A 26 -32.86 -2.15 0.59
C HIS A 26 -32.00 -3.15 -0.20
N ASP A 27 -32.62 -4.09 -0.93
CA ASP A 27 -31.93 -5.10 -1.74
C ASP A 27 -31.85 -4.74 -3.25
N TYR A 28 -32.17 -3.49 -3.62
CA TYR A 28 -32.02 -3.03 -4.99
C TYR A 28 -30.59 -2.55 -5.27
N GLU A 29 -29.76 -3.41 -5.86
CA GLU A 29 -28.43 -3.05 -6.42
C GLU A 29 -28.55 -2.35 -7.79
N GLY A 30 -29.46 -1.38 -7.91
CA GLY A 30 -29.68 -0.63 -9.13
C GLY A 30 -28.80 0.61 -9.22
N LEU A 31 -28.05 0.77 -10.31
CA LEU A 31 -27.41 2.04 -10.66
C LEU A 31 -28.48 3.03 -11.14
N THR A 32 -28.59 4.18 -10.47
CA THR A 32 -29.44 5.27 -10.94
C THR A 32 -28.69 6.07 -12.01
N LEU A 33 -29.23 6.05 -13.22
CA LEU A 33 -28.72 6.80 -14.35
C LEU A 33 -29.56 8.07 -14.52
N ASN A 34 -28.91 9.19 -14.83
CA ASN A 34 -29.61 10.40 -15.22
C ASN A 34 -30.32 10.21 -16.59
N GLU A 35 -31.09 11.21 -17.04
CA GLU A 35 -31.81 11.16 -18.32
C GLU A 35 -30.90 10.95 -19.55
N ASP A 36 -29.59 11.19 -19.39
CA ASP A 36 -28.56 10.95 -20.40
C ASP A 36 -27.88 9.57 -20.28
N GLY A 37 -28.36 8.70 -19.39
CA GLY A 37 -27.86 7.33 -19.20
C GLY A 37 -26.51 7.25 -18.48
N LYS A 38 -26.14 8.26 -17.69
CA LYS A 38 -24.89 8.32 -16.91
C LYS A 38 -25.16 8.22 -15.42
N GLU A 39 -24.30 7.49 -14.71
CA GLU A 39 -24.40 7.28 -13.26
C GLU A 39 -24.40 8.62 -12.51
N GLU A 40 -25.48 8.88 -11.77
CA GLU A 40 -25.55 10.03 -10.88
C GLU A 40 -24.65 9.77 -9.67
N LYS A 41 -23.63 10.61 -9.49
CA LYS A 41 -22.80 10.58 -8.30
C LYS A 41 -23.61 11.12 -7.13
N GLN A 42 -24.29 10.22 -6.41
CA GLN A 42 -24.88 10.56 -5.12
C GLN A 42 -23.76 10.89 -4.13
N GLU A 43 -23.77 12.13 -3.66
CA GLU A 43 -22.93 12.60 -2.57
C GLU A 43 -23.35 11.89 -1.27
N GLU A 44 -22.41 11.09 -0.76
CA GLU A 44 -22.23 10.70 0.65
C GLU A 44 -23.39 9.98 1.36
N GLU A 45 -23.26 8.66 1.60
CA GLU A 45 -23.39 8.12 2.97
C GLU A 45 -22.76 6.72 3.13
N TYR A 46 -22.18 6.49 4.31
CA TYR A 46 -21.47 5.33 4.85
C TYR A 46 -21.75 3.93 4.25
N GLY A 47 -20.71 3.31 3.68
CA GLY A 47 -20.72 1.88 3.37
C GLY A 47 -19.36 1.38 2.91
N TYR A 48 -18.82 0.36 3.59
CA TYR A 48 -17.50 -0.24 3.34
C TYR A 48 -17.41 -0.86 1.94
N THR A 49 -17.11 -0.05 0.94
CA THR A 49 -16.68 -0.50 -0.38
C THR A 49 -15.18 -0.29 -0.45
N ILE A 50 -14.45 -1.33 -0.88
CA ILE A 50 -13.01 -1.26 -1.10
C ILE A 50 -12.78 -0.36 -2.30
N HIS A 51 -12.79 0.95 -2.06
CA HIS A 51 -12.21 1.91 -2.96
C HIS A 51 -10.71 1.66 -2.92
N ILE A 52 -10.14 1.16 -4.01
CA ILE A 52 -8.71 1.34 -4.28
C ILE A 52 -8.53 2.84 -4.44
N ARG A 53 -8.37 3.52 -3.31
CA ARG A 53 -7.98 4.91 -3.22
C ARG A 53 -6.58 4.90 -3.81
N ARG A 54 -6.46 5.20 -5.11
CA ARG A 54 -5.23 5.82 -5.61
C ARG A 54 -5.05 7.00 -4.68
N PHE A 55 -4.16 6.88 -3.71
CA PHE A 55 -3.79 7.97 -2.83
C PHE A 55 -3.28 9.04 -3.79
N SER A 56 -4.16 9.98 -4.12
CA SER A 56 -3.80 11.10 -4.95
C SER A 56 -2.80 11.88 -4.12
N LEU A 57 -1.50 11.69 -4.39
CA LEU A 57 -0.39 12.39 -3.74
C LEU A 57 -0.56 13.93 -3.79
N LYS A 58 -1.49 14.41 -4.62
CA LYS A 58 -1.82 15.82 -4.81
C LYS A 58 -2.46 16.47 -3.59
N ASN A 59 -3.11 15.72 -2.69
CA ASN A 59 -3.78 16.26 -1.49
C ASN A 59 -3.15 15.81 -0.16
N ILE A 60 -1.83 15.57 -0.13
CA ILE A 60 -1.14 15.32 1.15
C ILE A 60 -0.97 16.67 1.88
N PRO A 61 -1.57 16.88 3.07
CA PRO A 61 -1.42 18.12 3.82
C PRO A 61 0.06 18.38 4.14
N PHE A 62 0.50 19.64 3.98
CA PHE A 62 1.90 20.04 4.12
C PHE A 62 2.54 19.59 5.43
N TRP A 63 1.76 19.45 6.50
CA TRP A 63 2.25 18.96 7.79
C TRP A 63 2.75 17.50 7.75
N LYS A 64 2.11 16.63 6.95
CA LYS A 64 2.60 15.25 6.75
C LYS A 64 3.93 15.25 5.98
N LYS A 65 4.10 16.14 5.00
CA LYS A 65 5.37 16.29 4.27
C LYS A 65 6.49 16.77 5.19
N ALA A 66 6.20 17.68 6.11
CA ALA A 66 7.15 18.16 7.12
C ALA A 66 7.57 17.05 8.10
N LEU A 67 6.63 16.23 8.56
CA LEU A 67 6.95 15.07 9.42
C LEU A 67 7.81 14.04 8.70
N PHE A 68 7.52 13.74 7.43
CA PHE A 68 8.35 12.85 6.62
C PHE A 68 9.75 13.43 6.39
N ALA A 69 9.87 14.72 6.10
CA ALA A 69 11.16 15.38 5.96
C ALA A 69 11.96 15.33 7.26
N LEU A 70 11.33 15.61 8.40
CA LEU A 70 11.97 15.54 9.71
C LEU A 70 12.43 14.11 10.04
N GLY A 71 11.59 13.12 9.76
CA GLY A 71 11.94 11.70 9.94
C GLY A 71 13.12 11.29 9.05
N LEU A 72 13.16 11.73 7.80
CA LEU A 72 14.26 11.45 6.88
C LEU A 72 15.57 12.09 7.37
N VAL A 73 15.52 13.34 7.84
CA VAL A 73 16.68 14.03 8.41
C VAL A 73 17.20 13.29 9.65
N ALA A 74 16.32 12.84 10.54
CA ALA A 74 16.70 12.06 11.71
C ALA A 74 17.37 10.72 11.32
N CYS A 75 16.80 9.99 10.35
CA CYS A 75 17.40 8.77 9.82
C CYS A 75 18.77 9.03 9.19
N ALA A 76 18.91 10.09 8.40
CA ALA A 76 20.18 10.45 7.76
C ALA A 76 21.26 10.79 8.79
N ALA A 77 20.91 11.50 9.86
CA ALA A 77 21.83 11.83 10.95
C ALA A 77 22.33 10.56 11.68
N ILE A 78 21.44 9.60 11.95
CA ILE A 78 21.80 8.31 12.57
C ILE A 78 22.72 7.52 11.65
N PHE A 79 22.41 7.43 10.36
CA PHE A 79 23.26 6.75 9.39
C PHE A 79 24.66 7.38 9.29
N LEU A 80 24.75 8.72 9.30
CA LEU A 80 26.04 9.42 9.31
C LEU A 80 26.84 9.12 10.57
N MET A 81 26.21 9.18 11.75
CA MET A 81 26.87 8.82 13.00
C MET A 81 27.38 7.38 12.99
N LEU A 82 26.57 6.44 12.50
CA LEU A 82 26.97 5.03 12.40
C LEU A 82 28.12 4.84 11.40
N ALA A 83 28.10 5.54 10.27
CA ALA A 83 29.18 5.50 9.29
C ALA A 83 30.49 6.04 9.86
N ILE A 84 30.44 7.15 10.60
CA ILE A 84 31.61 7.72 11.28
C ILE A 84 32.15 6.75 12.33
N ALA A 85 31.28 6.15 13.15
CA ALA A 85 31.67 5.16 14.14
C ALA A 85 32.32 3.92 13.51
N ALA A 86 31.75 3.42 12.41
CA ALA A 86 32.31 2.30 11.65
C ALA A 86 33.67 2.65 11.04
N ALA A 87 33.82 3.83 10.44
CA ALA A 87 35.09 4.30 9.90
C ALA A 87 36.15 4.41 11.00
N TYR A 88 35.79 4.99 12.15
CA TYR A 88 36.68 5.07 13.31
C TYR A 88 37.13 3.68 13.78
N PHE A 89 36.19 2.73 13.89
CA PHE A 89 36.50 1.36 14.31
C PHE A 89 37.46 0.66 13.34
N ILE A 90 37.27 0.84 12.03
CA ILE A 90 38.14 0.29 11.01
C ILE A 90 39.54 0.90 11.09
N VAL A 91 39.64 2.23 11.22
CA VAL A 91 40.93 2.93 11.26
C VAL A 91 41.70 2.58 12.53
N VAL A 92 41.07 2.69 13.70
CA VAL A 92 41.73 2.42 14.98
C VAL A 92 42.00 0.93 15.15
N GLY A 93 41.01 0.08 14.87
CA GLY A 93 41.17 -1.37 14.92
C GLY A 93 42.26 -1.85 13.95
N GLY A 94 42.24 -1.35 12.71
CA GLY A 94 43.27 -1.64 11.71
C GLY A 94 44.67 -1.21 12.15
N ALA A 95 44.80 0.00 12.72
CA ALA A 95 46.07 0.49 13.24
C ALA A 95 46.61 -0.40 14.38
N ILE A 96 45.74 -0.84 15.31
CA ILE A 96 46.13 -1.75 16.40
C ILE A 96 46.65 -3.07 15.84
N VAL A 97 45.95 -3.66 14.87
CA VAL A 97 46.36 -4.92 14.23
C VAL A 97 47.70 -4.75 13.51
N LEU A 98 47.91 -3.64 12.81
CA LEU A 98 49.20 -3.35 12.14
C LEU A 98 50.34 -3.22 13.14
N VAL A 99 50.13 -2.50 14.25
CA VAL A 99 51.15 -2.37 15.30
C VAL A 99 51.48 -3.73 15.92
N ALA A 100 50.45 -4.52 16.28
CA ALA A 100 50.65 -5.86 16.80
C ALA A 100 51.41 -6.76 15.81
N GLY A 101 51.03 -6.73 14.53
CA GLY A 101 51.71 -7.46 13.47
C GLY A 101 53.17 -7.02 13.29
N ALA A 102 53.44 -5.71 13.34
CA ALA A 102 54.79 -5.18 13.26
C ALA A 102 55.65 -5.63 14.46
N VAL A 103 55.11 -5.59 15.68
CA VAL A 103 55.82 -6.08 16.88
C VAL A 103 56.16 -7.56 16.74
N VAL A 104 55.19 -8.39 16.35
CA VAL A 104 55.43 -9.83 16.12
C VAL A 104 56.47 -10.06 15.02
N TYR A 105 56.42 -9.31 13.93
CA TYR A 105 57.39 -9.39 12.85
C TYR A 105 58.81 -9.05 13.32
N LEU A 106 58.96 -7.95 14.08
CA LEU A 106 60.25 -7.53 14.61
C LEU A 106 60.80 -8.55 15.62
N LEU A 107 59.97 -9.07 16.53
CA LEU A 107 60.36 -10.14 17.46
C LEU A 107 60.86 -11.37 16.69
N LYS A 108 60.11 -11.83 15.67
CA LYS A 108 60.53 -12.95 14.83
C LYS A 108 61.82 -12.68 14.06
N LYS A 109 62.06 -11.43 13.64
CA LYS A 109 63.22 -11.08 12.82
C LYS A 109 64.52 -10.91 13.63
N TYR A 110 64.41 -10.43 14.86
CA TYR A 110 65.58 -10.03 15.67
C TYR A 110 65.85 -10.92 16.87
N ILE A 111 64.87 -11.69 17.34
CA ILE A 111 65.03 -12.55 18.53
C ILE A 111 65.00 -14.04 18.16
N LEU A 112 64.13 -14.43 17.22
CA LEU A 112 64.01 -15.81 16.73
C LEU A 112 64.89 -16.03 15.49
#